data_AF-A0A833RAD6-F1
#
_entry.id   AF-A0A833RAD6-F1
#
_cell.length_a   1.000
_cell.length_b   1.000
_cell.length_c   1.000
_cell.angle_alpha   90.00
_cell.angle_beta   90.00
_cell.angle_gamma   90.00
#
_symmetry.space_group_name_H-M   'P 1'
#
loop_
_entity.id
_entity.type
_entity.pdbx_description
1 polymer ?
#
loop_
_entity_poly.entity_id
_entity_poly.type
_entity_poly.pdbx_seq_one_letter_code
_entity_poly.pdbx_strand_id
1 'polypeptide(L)'
;MLYQLLKVDLPDQAPVDVNAPPMRKSGDLSIELVRPMFRKLQNEAAKELRVSQTTLKMWCRIKGIKRWPYRILTSMDGLARNVEEYRMDSYWKVNGIHLTLSELEEKKRKFEEDPTTPIDDEIFLLRNYMCKRKSNKRRYVKHVQS
;
A
#
# COMPACT_ATOMS: atom_id res chain seq x y z
N MET A 1 0.17 -8.64 -37.86
CA MET A 1 1.33 -9.16 -37.11
C MET A 1 1.79 -8.09 -36.13
N LEU A 2 1.50 -8.24 -34.83
CA LEU A 2 2.13 -7.60 -33.65
C LEU A 2 1.22 -7.74 -32.40
N TYR A 3 0.74 -8.95 -32.10
CA TYR A 3 0.05 -9.27 -30.84
C TYR A 3 0.68 -10.51 -30.19
N GLN A 4 2.00 -10.48 -30.00
CA GLN A 4 2.74 -11.63 -29.47
C GLN A 4 3.77 -11.27 -28.39
N LEU A 5 3.61 -10.18 -27.64
CA LEU A 5 4.62 -9.75 -26.66
C LEU A 5 4.03 -9.09 -25.41
N LEU A 6 3.06 -9.75 -24.78
CA LEU A 6 2.66 -9.50 -23.39
C LEU A 6 2.33 -10.84 -22.73
N LYS A 7 3.34 -11.72 -22.65
CA LYS A 7 3.38 -12.70 -21.56
C LYS A 7 3.80 -11.92 -20.32
N VAL A 8 2.81 -11.36 -19.63
CA VAL A 8 2.97 -11.02 -18.23
C VAL A 8 3.08 -12.36 -17.54
N ASP A 9 4.28 -12.73 -17.10
CA ASP A 9 4.46 -13.83 -16.16
C ASP A 9 3.64 -13.50 -14.92
N LEU A 10 2.41 -14.03 -14.88
CA LEU A 10 1.69 -14.18 -13.63
C LEU A 10 2.61 -15.05 -12.76
N PRO A 11 3.00 -14.61 -11.56
CA PRO A 11 3.70 -15.51 -10.65
C PRO A 11 2.79 -16.71 -10.44
N ASP A 12 3.32 -17.82 -10.95
CA ASP A 12 2.96 -19.21 -10.75
C ASP A 12 2.05 -19.41 -9.53
N GLN A 13 0.89 -20.02 -9.76
CA GLN A 13 0.10 -20.55 -8.66
C GLN A 13 0.96 -21.64 -8.01
N ALA A 14 1.72 -21.25 -6.99
CA ALA A 14 2.55 -22.17 -6.21
C ALA A 14 1.74 -23.46 -5.95
N PRO A 15 2.34 -24.64 -6.21
CA PRO A 15 1.64 -25.90 -6.13
C PRO A 15 0.92 -25.98 -4.78
N VAL A 16 -0.39 -26.21 -4.85
CA VAL A 16 -1.21 -26.48 -3.66
C VAL A 16 -0.70 -27.76 -3.04
N ASP A 17 0.14 -27.62 -2.01
CA ASP A 17 0.65 -28.74 -1.23
C ASP A 17 -0.54 -29.46 -0.58
N VAL A 18 -0.87 -30.64 -1.11
CA VAL A 18 -1.97 -31.49 -0.64
C VAL A 18 -1.70 -32.07 0.76
N ASN A 19 -0.48 -31.95 1.28
CA ASN A 19 -0.10 -32.32 2.64
C ASN A 19 0.01 -31.09 3.57
N ALA A 20 -0.46 -29.92 3.13
CA ALA A 20 -0.40 -28.70 3.92
C ALA A 20 -1.17 -28.88 5.25
N PRO A 21 -0.56 -28.49 6.39
CA PRO A 21 -1.23 -28.48 7.68
C PRO A 21 -2.55 -27.69 7.63
N PRO A 22 -3.53 -28.04 8.48
CA PRO A 22 -4.83 -27.37 8.48
C PRO A 22 -4.70 -25.87 8.69
N MET A 23 -5.62 -25.13 8.06
CA MET A 23 -5.65 -23.66 8.13
C MET A 23 -5.84 -23.20 9.58
N ARG A 24 -5.13 -22.14 9.97
CA ARG A 24 -5.22 -21.56 11.32
C ARG A 24 -6.58 -20.87 11.53
N LYS A 25 -7.07 -20.85 12.77
CA LYS A 25 -8.29 -20.14 13.13
C LYS A 25 -7.97 -18.66 13.41
N SER A 26 -8.99 -17.80 13.43
CA SER A 26 -8.79 -16.37 13.72
C SER A 26 -8.24 -16.10 15.13
N GLY A 27 -8.53 -16.97 16.10
CA GLY A 27 -8.04 -16.85 17.47
C GLY A 27 -6.54 -17.05 17.63
N ASP A 28 -5.89 -17.73 16.67
CA ASP A 28 -4.47 -18.08 16.72
C ASP A 28 -3.57 -16.96 16.15
N LEU A 29 -4.17 -15.90 15.59
CA LEU A 29 -3.45 -14.79 14.97
C LEU A 29 -3.11 -13.73 16.03
N SER A 30 -1.85 -13.67 16.44
CA SER A 30 -1.31 -12.54 17.21
C SER A 30 -1.01 -11.35 16.31
N ILE A 31 -1.04 -10.13 16.86
CA ILE A 31 -0.68 -8.92 16.10
C ILE A 31 0.77 -8.94 15.65
N GLU A 32 1.66 -9.50 16.46
CA GLU A 32 3.09 -9.66 16.17
C GLU A 32 3.34 -10.56 14.96
N LEU A 33 2.53 -11.61 14.79
CA LEU A 33 2.60 -12.49 13.63
C LEU A 33 2.11 -11.80 12.34
N VAL A 34 1.09 -10.95 12.47
CA VAL A 34 0.44 -10.30 11.31
C VAL A 34 1.19 -9.03 10.87
N ARG A 35 1.83 -8.31 11.80
CA ARG A 35 2.50 -7.03 11.54
C ARG A 35 3.55 -7.08 10.42
N PRO A 36 4.45 -8.09 10.33
CA PRO A 36 5.39 -8.22 9.21
C PRO A 36 4.70 -8.37 7.85
N MET A 37 3.46 -8.87 7.83
CA MET A 37 2.70 -9.10 6.60
C MET A 37 2.05 -7.82 6.05
N PHE A 38 2.01 -6.72 6.79
CA PHE A 38 1.38 -5.46 6.35
C PHE A 38 1.98 -4.88 5.07
N ARG A 39 3.24 -5.20 4.75
CA ARG A 39 3.91 -4.82 3.51
C ARG A 39 3.62 -5.74 2.32
N LYS A 40 2.78 -6.77 2.49
CA LYS A 40 2.35 -7.70 1.44
C LYS A 40 0.89 -7.51 1.08
N LEU A 41 0.50 -7.97 -0.11
CA LEU A 41 -0.91 -7.98 -0.49
C LEU A 41 -1.71 -8.88 0.45
N GLN A 42 -3.00 -8.57 0.63
CA GLN A 42 -3.85 -9.33 1.56
C GLN A 42 -3.94 -10.82 1.23
N ASN A 43 -3.96 -11.17 -0.06
CA ASN A 43 -3.98 -12.55 -0.52
C ASN A 43 -2.66 -13.28 -0.22
N GLU A 44 -1.52 -12.61 -0.39
CA GLU A 44 -0.19 -13.15 -0.06
C GLU A 44 -0.05 -13.34 1.44
N ALA A 45 -0.42 -12.33 2.22
CA ALA A 45 -0.45 -12.40 3.68
C ALA A 45 -1.32 -13.57 4.18
N ALA A 46 -2.51 -13.76 3.59
CA ALA A 46 -3.40 -14.86 3.95
C ALA A 46 -2.77 -16.24 3.67
N LYS A 47 -2.09 -16.39 2.52
CA LYS A 47 -1.37 -17.62 2.17
C LYS A 47 -0.22 -17.90 3.15
N GLU A 48 0.58 -16.88 3.43
CA GLU A 48 1.75 -17.00 4.31
C GLU A 48 1.37 -17.27 5.77
N LEU A 49 0.29 -16.64 6.24
CA LEU A 49 -0.31 -16.88 7.56
C LEU A 49 -1.13 -18.18 7.63
N ARG A 50 -1.32 -18.88 6.51
CA ARG A 50 -2.15 -20.11 6.39
C ARG A 50 -3.57 -19.91 6.91
N VAL A 51 -4.18 -18.77 6.56
CA VAL A 51 -5.56 -18.43 6.92
C VAL A 51 -6.36 -18.08 5.68
N SER A 52 -7.69 -18.21 5.77
CA SER A 52 -8.55 -17.76 4.67
C SER A 52 -8.57 -16.24 4.64
N GLN A 53 -8.77 -15.64 3.46
CA GLN A 53 -8.93 -14.18 3.35
C GLN A 53 -10.12 -13.69 4.20
N THR A 54 -11.16 -14.51 4.35
CA THR A 54 -12.32 -14.21 5.20
C THR A 54 -11.93 -14.16 6.67
N THR A 55 -11.16 -15.13 7.14
CA THR A 55 -10.62 -15.18 8.51
C THR A 55 -9.72 -13.98 8.78
N LEU A 56 -8.83 -13.63 7.84
CA LEU A 56 -7.93 -12.48 7.97
C LEU A 56 -8.71 -11.16 8.01
N LYS A 57 -9.76 -11.00 7.18
CA LYS A 57 -10.65 -9.83 7.22
C LYS A 57 -11.40 -9.72 8.55
N MET A 58 -11.91 -10.84 9.06
CA MET A 58 -12.61 -10.86 10.34
C MET A 58 -11.68 -10.48 11.49
N TRP A 59 -10.47 -11.03 11.50
CA TRP A 59 -9.42 -10.65 12.45
C TRP A 59 -9.11 -9.15 12.38
N CYS A 60 -8.95 -8.59 11.18
CA CYS A 60 -8.73 -7.15 11.00
C CYS A 60 -9.85 -6.32 11.61
N ARG A 61 -11.12 -6.69 11.36
CA ARG A 61 -12.30 -6.00 11.93
C ARG A 61 -12.31 -6.04 13.45
N ILE A 62 -12.02 -7.21 14.04
CA ILE A 62 -11.94 -7.38 15.50
C ILE A 62 -10.85 -6.49 16.10
N LYS A 63 -9.72 -6.35 15.41
CA LYS A 63 -8.60 -5.49 15.83
C LYS A 63 -8.77 -4.02 15.47
N GLY A 64 -9.93 -3.60 14.94
CA GLY A 64 -10.18 -2.20 14.56
C GLY A 64 -9.53 -1.75 13.24
N ILE A 65 -8.88 -2.66 12.52
CA ILE A 65 -8.22 -2.38 11.24
C ILE A 65 -9.28 -2.34 10.14
N LYS A 66 -9.66 -1.13 9.71
CA LYS A 66 -10.72 -0.92 8.72
C LYS A 66 -10.34 -1.39 7.31
N ARG A 67 -9.05 -1.25 6.94
CA ARG A 67 -8.51 -1.62 5.62
C ARG A 67 -7.14 -2.23 5.79
N TRP A 68 -6.81 -3.22 4.95
CA TRP A 68 -5.50 -3.86 5.00
C TRP A 68 -4.37 -2.82 4.75
N PRO A 69 -3.37 -2.70 5.65
CA PRO A 69 -2.38 -1.62 5.64
C PRO A 69 -1.59 -1.44 4.34
N TYR A 70 -1.38 -2.54 3.59
CA TYR A 70 -0.60 -2.55 2.35
C TYR A 70 -0.89 -1.37 1.42
N ARG A 71 -2.17 -1.12 1.12
CA ARG A 71 -2.56 -0.08 0.15
C ARG A 71 -2.17 1.32 0.62
N ILE A 72 -2.14 1.53 1.92
CA ILE A 72 -1.80 2.81 2.54
C ILE A 72 -0.28 2.97 2.53
N LEU A 73 0.45 1.95 2.98
CA LEU A 73 1.92 1.94 2.95
C LEU A 73 2.47 2.15 1.54
N THR A 74 1.95 1.43 0.54
CA THR A 74 2.36 1.63 -0.87
C THR A 74 2.03 3.03 -1.38
N SER A 75 0.93 3.63 -0.91
CA SER A 75 0.59 5.02 -1.26
C SER A 75 1.58 6.01 -0.65
N MET A 76 2.04 5.76 0.58
CA MET A 76 3.04 6.60 1.26
C MET A 76 4.42 6.44 0.61
N ASP A 77 4.81 5.23 0.21
CA ASP A 77 6.03 5.00 -0.57
C ASP A 77 6.01 5.73 -1.91
N GLY A 78 4.85 5.70 -2.59
CA GLY A 78 4.65 6.45 -3.83
C GLY A 78 4.73 7.96 -3.62
N LEU A 79 4.25 8.47 -2.48
CA LEU A 79 4.39 9.87 -2.11
C LEU A 79 5.85 10.24 -1.84
N ALA A 80 6.57 9.44 -1.06
CA ALA A 80 7.98 9.65 -0.75
C ALA A 80 8.82 9.74 -2.03
N ARG A 81 8.64 8.79 -2.96
CA ARG A 81 9.30 8.83 -4.27
C ARG A 81 8.96 10.08 -5.07
N ASN A 82 7.73 10.55 -5.01
CA ASN A 82 7.37 11.78 -5.72
C ASN A 82 8.08 12.98 -5.09
N VAL A 83 8.03 13.13 -3.76
CA VAL A 83 8.72 14.22 -3.05
C VAL A 83 10.21 14.23 -3.41
N GLU A 84 10.83 13.05 -3.43
CA GLU A 84 12.21 12.86 -3.83
C GLU A 84 12.47 13.20 -5.32
N GLU A 85 11.57 12.83 -6.23
CA GLU A 85 11.67 13.16 -7.67
C GLU A 85 11.55 14.67 -7.93
N TYR A 86 10.70 15.36 -7.16
CA TYR A 86 10.56 16.82 -7.21
C TYR A 86 11.53 17.53 -6.26
N ARG A 87 12.75 16.98 -6.10
CA ARG A 87 13.93 17.37 -5.25
C ARG A 87 14.35 18.85 -5.23
N MET A 88 13.51 19.76 -5.68
CA MET A 88 13.76 21.18 -5.87
C MET A 88 13.40 22.03 -4.65
N ASP A 89 12.59 21.54 -3.71
CA ASP A 89 12.29 22.27 -2.49
C ASP A 89 12.34 21.29 -1.32
N SER A 90 13.20 21.58 -0.33
CA SER A 90 13.42 20.82 0.92
C SER A 90 12.17 20.46 1.75
N TYR A 91 11.00 20.87 1.29
CA TYR A 91 9.69 20.58 1.84
C TYR A 91 8.60 20.69 0.77
N TRP A 92 7.53 19.91 0.92
CA TRP A 92 6.41 19.98 -0.02
C TRP A 92 5.26 20.80 0.54
N LYS A 93 4.88 21.87 -0.16
CA LYS A 93 3.78 22.76 0.25
C LYS A 93 2.55 22.62 -0.65
N VAL A 94 1.42 22.21 -0.08
CA VAL A 94 0.10 22.22 -0.75
C VAL A 94 -0.93 22.82 0.17
N ASN A 95 -1.68 23.82 -0.29
CA ASN A 95 -2.76 24.46 0.48
C ASN A 95 -2.34 24.88 1.91
N GLY A 96 -1.07 25.28 2.10
CA GLY A 96 -0.52 25.65 3.41
C GLY A 96 0.07 24.49 4.23
N ILE A 97 -0.16 23.23 3.85
CA ILE A 97 0.42 22.06 4.51
C ILE A 97 1.82 21.83 3.98
N HIS A 98 2.76 21.70 4.90
CA HIS A 98 4.18 21.49 4.63
C HIS A 98 4.58 20.13 5.20
N LEU A 99 5.03 19.21 4.35
CA LEU A 99 5.53 17.90 4.79
C LEU A 99 6.90 17.62 4.19
N THR A 100 7.85 17.27 5.05
CA THR A 100 9.19 16.82 4.71
C THR A 100 9.21 15.30 4.45
N LEU A 101 10.27 14.82 3.80
CA LEU A 101 10.47 13.38 3.59
C LEU A 101 10.57 12.62 4.93
N SER A 102 11.27 13.19 5.92
CA SER A 102 11.43 12.60 7.25
C SER A 102 10.11 12.49 8.00
N GLU A 103 9.25 13.51 7.94
CA GLU A 103 7.92 13.45 8.57
C GLU A 103 7.02 12.39 7.90
N LEU A 104 7.12 12.23 6.58
CA LEU A 104 6.39 11.20 5.86
C LEU A 104 6.84 9.78 6.26
N GLU A 105 8.14 9.56 6.43
CA GLU A 105 8.70 8.31 6.92
C GLU A 105 8.29 8.02 8.37
N GLU A 106 8.27 9.03 9.23
CA GLU A 106 7.82 8.89 10.62
C GLU A 106 6.34 8.50 10.69
N LYS A 107 5.48 9.18 9.92
CA LYS A 107 4.07 8.83 9.83
C LYS A 107 3.88 7.41 9.29
N LYS A 108 4.71 6.99 8.34
CA LYS A 108 4.71 5.62 7.83
C LYS A 108 5.05 4.62 8.95
N ARG A 109 6.11 4.90 9.72
CA ARG A 109 6.53 4.06 10.85
C ARG A 109 5.43 3.91 11.88
N LYS A 110 4.79 5.02 12.28
CA LYS A 110 3.66 5.01 13.23
C LYS A 110 2.48 4.18 12.72
N PHE A 111 2.19 4.26 11.42
CA PHE A 111 1.13 3.46 10.81
C PHE A 111 1.48 1.96 10.72
N GLU A 112 2.76 1.61 10.58
CA GLU A 112 3.23 0.21 10.64
C GLU A 112 3.17 -0.37 12.05
N GLU A 113 3.33 0.48 13.07
CA GLU A 113 3.17 0.13 14.48
C GLU A 113 1.71 -0.03 14.86
N ASP A 114 0.87 0.93 14.47
CA ASP A 114 -0.57 0.91 14.74
C ASP A 114 -1.41 1.18 13.47
N PRO A 115 -1.87 0.12 12.79
CA PRO A 115 -2.73 0.22 11.61
C PRO A 115 -4.18 0.64 11.91
N THR A 116 -4.54 0.82 13.18
CA THR A 116 -5.87 1.31 13.57
C THR A 116 -5.96 2.83 13.47
N THR A 117 -4.81 3.51 13.46
CA THR A 117 -4.73 4.96 13.31
C THR A 117 -5.34 5.42 11.97
N PRO A 118 -6.20 6.45 11.97
CA PRO A 118 -6.67 7.07 10.73
C PRO A 118 -5.49 7.60 9.91
N ILE A 119 -5.65 7.56 8.58
CA ILE A 119 -4.70 8.23 7.68
C ILE A 119 -4.80 9.73 7.97
N ASP A 120 -3.66 10.34 8.26
CA ASP A 120 -3.55 11.77 8.50
C ASP A 120 -4.07 12.57 7.28
N ASP A 121 -4.88 13.59 7.55
CA ASP A 121 -5.49 14.45 6.53
C ASP A 121 -4.43 15.11 5.66
N GLU A 122 -3.24 15.39 6.23
CA GLU A 122 -2.09 15.90 5.49
C GLU A 122 -1.64 14.94 4.39
N ILE A 123 -1.50 13.65 4.70
CA ILE A 123 -1.10 12.62 3.73
C ILE A 123 -2.14 12.50 2.62
N PHE A 124 -3.43 12.58 2.99
CA PHE A 124 -4.53 12.52 2.04
C PHE A 124 -4.52 13.70 1.05
N LEU A 125 -4.36 14.92 1.56
CA LEU A 125 -4.32 16.14 0.74
C LEU A 125 -3.13 16.14 -0.22
N LEU A 126 -1.95 15.75 0.29
CA LEU A 126 -0.74 15.61 -0.52
C LEU A 126 -0.90 14.58 -1.62
N ARG A 127 -1.44 13.40 -1.29
CA ARG A 127 -1.73 12.35 -2.27
C ARG A 127 -2.64 12.86 -3.39
N ASN A 128 -3.71 13.56 -3.05
CA ASN A 128 -4.68 14.06 -4.02
C ASN A 128 -4.05 15.10 -4.96
N TYR A 129 -3.27 16.03 -4.40
CA TYR A 129 -2.53 17.01 -5.19
C TYR A 129 -1.58 16.36 -6.18
N MET A 130 -0.80 15.37 -5.73
CA MET A 130 0.12 14.63 -6.61
C MET A 130 -0.61 13.88 -7.72
N CYS A 131 -1.73 13.25 -7.40
CA CYS A 131 -2.57 12.57 -8.38
C CYS A 131 -3.09 13.55 -9.45
N LYS A 132 -3.58 14.73 -9.03
CA LYS A 132 -4.07 15.77 -9.93
C LYS A 132 -2.96 16.31 -10.82
N ARG A 133 -1.79 16.62 -10.26
CA ARG A 133 -0.61 17.10 -11.00
C ARG A 133 -0.15 16.09 -12.05
N LYS A 134 -0.04 14.81 -11.70
CA LYS A 134 0.30 13.74 -12.68
C LYS A 134 -0.74 13.61 -13.78
N SER A 135 -2.03 13.67 -13.45
CA SER A 135 -3.12 13.65 -14.43
C SER A 135 -3.05 14.82 -15.41
N ASN A 136 -2.81 16.04 -14.90
CA ASN A 136 -2.70 17.26 -15.71
C ASN A 136 -1.46 17.20 -16.63
N LYS A 137 -0.30 16.76 -16.12
CA LYS A 137 0.92 16.57 -16.94
C LYS A 137 0.67 15.61 -18.10
N ARG A 138 0.02 14.47 -17.86
CA ARG A 138 -0.33 13.50 -18.91
C ARG A 138 -1.27 14.08 -19.96
N ARG A 139 -2.25 14.92 -19.58
CA ARG A 139 -3.15 15.58 -20.54
C ARG A 139 -2.41 16.61 -21.39
N TYR A 140 -1.55 17.43 -20.78
CA TYR A 140 -0.75 18.43 -21.49
C TYR A 140 0.17 17.78 -22.53
N VAL A 141 0.92 16.73 -22.15
CA VAL A 141 1.81 16.00 -23.08
C VAL A 141 1.03 15.41 -24.26
N LYS A 142 -0.17 14.85 -24.03
CA LYS A 142 -1.03 14.36 -25.11
C LYS A 142 -1.50 15.47 -26.06
N HIS A 143 -1.83 16.64 -25.51
CA HIS A 143 -2.28 17.79 -26.28
C HIS A 143 -1.17 18.38 -27.15
N VAL A 144 0.06 18.46 -26.63
CA VAL A 144 1.23 18.97 -27.37
C VAL A 144 1.68 18.02 -28.50
N GLN A 145 1.31 16.74 -28.43
CA GLN A 145 1.67 15.72 -29.42
C GLN A 145 0.57 15.39 -30.45
N SER A 146 -0.59 16.06 -30.38
CA SER A 146 -1.71 15.91 -31.34
C SER A 146 -1.77 17.11 -32.27
#